data_AF-A0A0Q8ZRM5-F1
#
_entry.id   AF-A0A0Q8ZRM5-F1
#
_cell.length_a   1.000
_cell.length_b   1.000
_cell.length_c   1.000
_cell.angle_alpha   90.00
_cell.angle_beta   90.00
_cell.angle_gamma   90.00
#
_symmetry.space_group_name_H-M   'P 1'
#
loop_
_entity.id
_entity.type
_entity.pdbx_description
1 polymer ?
#
loop_
_entity_poly.entity_id
_entity_poly.type
_entity_poly.pdbx_seq_one_letter_code
_entity_poly.pdbx_strand_id
1 'polypeptide(L)'
;METPAHDRHHNPAALALDALARDTEDTTALDTLAHCDVLVPVPDDALDEDITNPATVALPVLEQPGGAAVVPVFTSEPEMADLLPEVDRYRLVPLGALAAQWPTGELSLSIDAAGDHPLTLTSEGVRTLLVR
;
A
#
# COMPACT_ATOMS: atom_id res chain seq x y z
N MET A 1 -12.96 -28.75 -2.92
CA MET A 1 -12.62 -27.39 -3.37
C MET A 1 -11.74 -26.81 -2.28
N GLU A 2 -10.45 -27.11 -2.36
CA GLU A 2 -9.45 -26.57 -1.43
C GLU A 2 -9.23 -25.13 -1.90
N THR A 3 -9.80 -24.17 -1.18
CA THR A 3 -9.35 -22.78 -1.31
C THR A 3 -7.87 -22.81 -0.95
N PRO A 4 -6.94 -22.47 -1.87
CA PRO A 4 -5.54 -22.40 -1.50
C PRO A 4 -5.49 -21.33 -0.42
N ALA A 5 -5.26 -21.76 0.82
CA ALA A 5 -4.82 -20.88 1.88
C ALA A 5 -3.51 -20.32 1.36
N HIS A 6 -3.61 -19.16 0.71
CA HIS A 6 -2.49 -18.38 0.19
C HIS A 6 -1.38 -18.48 1.21
N ASP A 7 -0.25 -19.07 0.81
CA ASP A 7 0.97 -19.21 1.60
C ASP A 7 1.34 -17.85 2.20
N ARG A 8 0.77 -17.51 3.37
CA ARG A 8 1.14 -16.33 4.16
C ARG A 8 2.63 -16.35 4.52
N HIS A 9 3.27 -17.52 4.43
CA HIS A 9 4.70 -17.73 4.64
C HIS A 9 5.58 -17.54 3.38
N HIS A 10 5.02 -17.38 2.17
CA HIS A 10 5.79 -17.17 0.93
C HIS A 10 5.47 -15.85 0.21
N ASN A 11 4.71 -14.93 0.80
CA ASN A 11 4.49 -13.64 0.17
C ASN A 11 5.79 -12.79 0.26
N PRO A 12 6.47 -12.49 -0.87
CA PRO A 12 7.68 -11.67 -0.86
C PRO A 12 7.46 -10.29 -0.23
N ALA A 13 6.24 -9.75 -0.33
CA ALA A 13 5.88 -8.48 0.30
C ALA A 13 5.92 -8.56 1.84
N ALA A 14 5.44 -9.65 2.44
CA ALA A 14 5.43 -9.82 3.90
C ALA A 14 6.85 -9.94 4.46
N LEU A 15 7.72 -10.69 3.77
CA LEU A 15 9.14 -10.81 4.16
C LEU A 15 9.87 -9.46 4.05
N ALA A 16 9.57 -8.70 3.01
CA ALA A 16 10.14 -7.37 2.82
C ALA A 16 9.63 -6.38 3.88
N LEU A 17 8.33 -6.40 4.21
CA LEU A 17 7.77 -5.59 5.31
C LEU A 17 8.42 -5.91 6.65
N ASP A 18 8.57 -7.19 6.96
CA ASP A 18 9.24 -7.64 8.19
C ASP A 18 10.73 -7.24 8.25
N ALA A 19 11.43 -7.25 7.11
CA ALA A 19 12.78 -6.68 7.01
C ALA A 19 12.76 -5.16 7.26
N LEU A 20 11.85 -4.42 6.63
CA LEU A 20 11.74 -2.96 6.76
C LEU A 20 11.26 -2.50 8.13
N ALA A 21 10.47 -3.32 8.83
CA ALA A 21 10.08 -3.08 10.21
C ALA A 21 11.29 -3.11 11.16
N ARG A 22 12.35 -3.84 10.81
CA ARG A 22 13.62 -3.87 11.55
C ARG A 22 14.63 -2.84 11.04
N ASP A 23 14.68 -2.63 9.73
CA ASP A 23 15.59 -1.73 9.04
C ASP A 23 14.89 -1.05 7.87
N THR A 24 14.36 0.15 8.08
CA THR A 24 13.60 0.91 7.07
C THR A 24 14.46 1.33 5.86
N GLU A 25 15.78 1.20 5.97
CA GLU A 25 16.76 1.50 4.94
C GLU A 25 17.19 0.25 4.13
N ASP A 26 16.58 -0.92 4.40
CA ASP A 26 16.92 -2.17 3.71
C ASP A 26 16.53 -2.08 2.23
N THR A 27 17.54 -1.77 1.43
CA THR A 27 17.36 -1.60 -0.02
C THR A 27 16.89 -2.87 -0.74
N THR A 28 17.17 -4.06 -0.22
CA THR A 28 16.73 -5.32 -0.84
C THR A 28 15.25 -5.55 -0.58
N ALA A 29 14.80 -5.23 0.64
CA ALA A 29 13.39 -5.27 1.00
C ALA A 29 12.58 -4.21 0.24
N LEU A 30 13.10 -2.98 0.13
CA LEU A 30 12.48 -1.93 -0.68
C LEU A 30 12.34 -2.34 -2.15
N ASP A 31 13.38 -2.93 -2.75
CA ASP A 31 13.36 -3.44 -4.12
C ASP A 31 12.31 -4.55 -4.31
N THR A 32 12.26 -5.48 -3.37
CA THR A 32 11.26 -6.56 -3.38
C THR A 32 9.84 -5.98 -3.33
N LEU A 33 9.59 -5.02 -2.43
CA LEU A 33 8.30 -4.34 -2.31
C LEU A 33 7.92 -3.57 -3.57
N ALA A 34 8.87 -2.88 -4.21
CA ALA A 34 8.61 -2.11 -5.43
C ALA A 34 8.08 -2.98 -6.59
N HIS A 35 8.47 -4.26 -6.63
CA HIS A 35 8.01 -5.26 -7.60
C HIS A 35 6.72 -5.98 -7.18
N CYS A 36 6.20 -5.74 -5.97
CA CYS A 36 4.96 -6.33 -5.50
C CYS A 36 3.74 -5.47 -5.87
N ASP A 37 2.63 -6.14 -6.14
CA ASP A 37 1.33 -5.51 -6.27
C ASP A 37 0.71 -5.26 -4.89
N VAL A 38 0.18 -4.06 -4.68
CA VAL A 38 -0.56 -3.69 -3.49
C VAL A 38 -2.00 -3.32 -3.82
N LEU A 39 -2.89 -3.56 -2.88
CA LEU A 39 -4.31 -3.21 -2.92
C LEU A 39 -4.45 -1.77 -2.42
N VAL A 40 -4.88 -0.88 -3.30
CA VAL A 40 -5.23 0.50 -2.97
C VAL A 40 -6.75 0.55 -2.82
N PRO A 41 -7.29 0.85 -1.63
CA PRO A 41 -8.73 0.92 -1.42
C PRO A 41 -9.33 2.07 -2.24
N VAL A 42 -10.51 1.85 -2.80
CA VAL A 42 -11.24 2.86 -3.56
C VAL A 42 -12.50 3.21 -2.75
N PRO A 43 -12.60 4.43 -2.19
CA PRO A 43 -13.79 4.81 -1.43
C PRO A 43 -15.02 4.85 -2.33
N ASP A 44 -16.19 4.54 -1.78
CA ASP A 44 -17.44 4.44 -2.57
C ASP A 44 -17.85 5.78 -3.22
N ASP A 45 -17.45 6.91 -2.60
CA ASP A 45 -17.66 8.27 -3.13
C ASP A 45 -16.65 8.66 -4.23
N ALA A 46 -15.70 7.78 -4.59
CA ALA A 46 -14.78 8.04 -5.69
C ALA A 46 -15.51 8.07 -7.03
N LEU A 47 -15.29 9.12 -7.81
CA LEU A 47 -15.90 9.29 -9.13
C LEU A 47 -15.41 8.20 -10.10
N ASP A 48 -16.32 7.56 -10.83
CA ASP A 48 -16.03 6.52 -11.83
C ASP A 48 -14.93 6.91 -12.84
N GLU A 49 -14.78 8.21 -13.16
CA GLU A 49 -13.73 8.73 -14.05
C GLU A 49 -12.31 8.58 -13.47
N ASP A 50 -12.13 8.70 -12.15
CA ASP A 50 -10.86 8.46 -11.45
C ASP A 50 -10.60 6.94 -11.32
N ILE A 51 -11.68 6.14 -11.28
CA ILE A 51 -11.62 4.68 -11.17
C ILE A 51 -11.33 4.01 -12.52
N THR A 52 -11.69 4.63 -13.64
CA THR A 52 -11.50 4.05 -14.98
C THR A 52 -10.24 4.52 -15.70
N ASN A 53 -9.59 5.58 -15.22
CA ASN A 53 -8.33 6.04 -15.80
C ASN A 53 -7.13 5.33 -15.15
N PRO A 54 -6.46 4.39 -15.85
CA PRO A 54 -5.29 3.69 -15.31
C PRO A 54 -4.08 4.62 -15.15
N ALA A 55 -4.08 5.81 -15.78
CA ALA A 55 -2.99 6.77 -15.70
C ALA A 55 -3.05 7.68 -14.46
N THR A 56 -4.19 7.73 -13.76
CA THR A 56 -4.38 8.51 -12.54
C THR A 56 -4.96 7.59 -11.46
N VAL A 57 -4.16 7.28 -10.44
CA VAL A 57 -4.65 6.54 -9.27
C VAL A 57 -5.13 7.57 -8.26
N ALA A 58 -6.44 7.63 -8.01
CA ALA A 58 -7.00 8.30 -6.86
C ALA A 58 -6.39 7.71 -5.59
N LEU A 59 -5.68 8.53 -4.81
CA LEU A 59 -5.12 8.07 -3.54
C LEU A 59 -6.17 8.23 -2.44
N PRO A 60 -6.57 7.15 -1.75
CA PRO A 60 -7.46 7.22 -0.60
C PRO A 60 -6.72 7.89 0.54
N VAL A 61 -7.00 9.16 0.83
CA VAL A 61 -6.35 9.87 1.94
C VAL A 61 -7.21 9.73 3.20
N LEU A 62 -6.67 9.07 4.22
CA LEU A 62 -7.20 9.05 5.56
C LEU A 62 -6.56 10.16 6.40
N GLU A 63 -7.39 10.92 7.10
CA GLU A 63 -6.93 11.93 8.05
C GLU A 63 -6.73 11.29 9.43
N GLN A 64 -5.48 11.18 9.87
CA GLN A 64 -5.19 10.67 11.21
C GLN A 64 -5.57 11.69 12.28
N PRO A 65 -5.93 11.25 13.50
CA PRO A 65 -6.12 12.15 14.64
C PRO A 65 -4.82 12.92 14.92
N GLY A 66 -4.77 14.18 14.50
CA GLY A 66 -3.55 15.00 14.46
C GLY A 66 -3.32 15.74 13.13
N GLY A 67 -4.14 15.47 12.10
CA GLY A 67 -4.11 16.18 10.82
C GLY A 67 -3.07 15.63 9.82
N ALA A 68 -2.42 14.52 10.14
CA ALA A 68 -1.52 13.85 9.20
C ALA A 68 -2.32 13.08 8.16
N ALA A 69 -2.06 13.37 6.88
CA ALA A 69 -2.68 12.70 5.75
C ALA A 69 -1.92 11.40 5.44
N VAL A 70 -2.60 10.26 5.55
CA VAL A 70 -2.01 8.96 5.26
C VAL A 70 -2.82 8.21 4.21
N VAL A 71 -2.15 7.53 3.31
CA VAL A 71 -2.77 6.71 2.29
C VAL A 71 -2.56 5.25 2.66
N PRO A 72 -3.62 4.51 3.05
CA PRO A 72 -3.52 3.10 3.36
C PRO A 72 -3.42 2.28 2.07
N VAL A 73 -2.51 1.31 2.06
CA VAL A 73 -2.41 0.26 1.05
C VAL A 73 -2.23 -1.07 1.75
N PHE A 74 -2.60 -2.16 1.08
CA PHE A 74 -2.60 -3.49 1.70
C PHE A 74 -1.94 -4.51 0.80
N THR A 75 -1.27 -5.50 1.38
CA THR A 75 -0.74 -6.65 0.63
C THR A 75 -1.76 -7.78 0.50
N SER A 76 -2.84 -7.75 1.29
CA SER A 76 -3.90 -8.77 1.28
C SER A 76 -5.29 -8.19 1.57
N GLU A 77 -6.32 -8.72 0.89
CA GLU A 77 -7.73 -8.36 1.11
C GLU A 77 -8.21 -8.47 2.58
N PRO A 78 -7.86 -9.52 3.36
CA PRO A 78 -8.25 -9.59 4.77
C PRO A 78 -7.72 -8.43 5.62
N GLU A 79 -6.51 -7.95 5.35
CA GLU A 79 -5.91 -6.81 6.09
C GLU A 79 -6.66 -5.50 5.77
N MET A 80 -7.08 -5.36 4.51
CA MET A 80 -7.93 -4.25 4.08
C MET A 80 -9.30 -4.29 4.74
N ALA A 81 -9.96 -5.45 4.73
CA ALA A 81 -11.29 -5.62 5.32
C ALA A 81 -11.30 -5.42 6.84
N ASP A 82 -10.18 -5.67 7.52
CA ASP A 82 -10.03 -5.42 8.96
C ASP A 82 -9.97 -3.92 9.27
N LEU A 83 -9.20 -3.14 8.49
CA LEU A 83 -9.09 -1.68 8.68
C LEU A 83 -10.28 -0.90 8.09
N LEU A 84 -10.77 -1.33 6.93
CA LEU A 84 -11.76 -0.65 6.10
C LEU A 84 -12.88 -1.62 5.70
N PRO A 85 -13.69 -2.10 6.67
CA PRO A 85 -14.77 -3.06 6.41
C PRO A 85 -15.90 -2.50 5.51
N GLU A 86 -15.96 -1.18 5.37
CA GLU A 86 -16.91 -0.49 4.49
C GLU A 86 -16.42 -0.33 3.05
N VAL A 87 -15.15 -0.66 2.77
CA VAL A 87 -14.56 -0.57 1.44
C VAL A 87 -14.55 -1.94 0.79
N ASP A 88 -15.48 -2.17 -0.13
CA ASP A 88 -15.57 -3.41 -0.92
C ASP A 88 -14.80 -3.34 -2.26
N ARG A 89 -14.26 -2.16 -2.61
CA ARG A 89 -13.59 -1.93 -3.90
C ARG A 89 -12.11 -1.61 -3.69
N TYR A 90 -11.26 -2.24 -4.48
CA TYR A 90 -9.83 -2.00 -4.47
C TYR A 90 -9.25 -2.02 -5.88
N ARG A 91 -8.07 -1.42 -6.02
CA ARG A 91 -7.26 -1.48 -7.23
C ARG A 91 -5.93 -2.14 -6.90
N LEU A 92 -5.53 -3.14 -7.70
CA LEU A 92 -4.17 -3.68 -7.66
C LEU A 92 -3.25 -2.74 -8.44
N VAL A 93 -2.23 -2.22 -7.76
CA VAL A 93 -1.24 -1.31 -8.33
C VAL A 93 0.15 -1.80 -7.94
N PRO A 94 1.11 -1.91 -8.88
CA PRO A 94 2.49 -2.18 -8.53
C PRO A 94 3.02 -1.06 -7.63
N LEU A 95 3.62 -1.40 -6.49
CA LEU A 95 4.05 -0.39 -5.53
C LEU A 95 5.06 0.60 -6.14
N GLY A 96 5.97 0.11 -7.00
CA GLY A 96 6.89 0.97 -7.75
C GLY A 96 6.17 1.94 -8.70
N ALA A 97 5.07 1.52 -9.33
CA ALA A 97 4.26 2.41 -10.16
C ALA A 97 3.54 3.46 -9.29
N LEU A 98 2.96 3.04 -8.16
CA LEU A 98 2.31 3.93 -7.20
C LEU A 98 3.28 4.99 -6.67
N ALA A 99 4.52 4.58 -6.37
CA ALA A 99 5.57 5.48 -5.95
C ALA A 99 5.90 6.53 -7.03
N ALA A 100 5.84 6.15 -8.31
CA ALA A 100 6.25 7.00 -9.44
C ALA A 100 5.33 8.20 -9.62
N GLN A 101 4.05 7.97 -9.35
CA GLN A 101 2.99 8.95 -9.38
C GLN A 101 2.67 9.53 -8.01
N TRP A 102 3.48 9.22 -6.99
CA TRP A 102 3.23 9.71 -5.63
C TRP A 102 3.33 11.24 -5.59
N PRO A 103 2.32 11.93 -5.04
CA PRO A 103 2.32 13.37 -4.95
C PRO A 103 3.47 13.86 -4.07
N THR A 104 4.07 14.99 -4.44
CA THR A 104 5.03 15.68 -3.59
C THR A 104 4.28 16.46 -2.51
N GLY A 105 4.37 16.04 -1.24
CA GLY A 105 3.74 16.73 -0.12
C GLY A 105 3.96 16.02 1.22
N GLU A 106 3.18 16.39 2.22
CA GLU A 106 3.17 15.79 3.56
C GLU A 106 2.24 14.56 3.63
N LEU A 107 2.25 13.74 2.57
CA LEU A 107 1.46 12.51 2.48
C LEU A 107 2.33 11.32 2.86
N SER A 108 1.86 10.52 3.82
CA SER A 108 2.51 9.26 4.19
C SER A 108 1.77 8.11 3.54
N LEU A 109 2.49 7.05 3.18
CA LEU A 109 1.91 5.78 2.73
C LEU A 109 1.99 4.79 3.89
N SER A 110 0.89 4.12 4.20
CA SER A 110 0.86 3.07 5.23
C SER A 110 0.49 1.74 4.61
N ILE A 111 1.39 0.77 4.71
CA ILE A 111 1.22 -0.60 4.21
C ILE A 111 0.76 -1.48 5.36
N ASP A 112 -0.35 -2.22 5.16
CA ASP A 112 -0.90 -3.19 6.11
C ASP A 112 -1.05 -2.60 7.53
N ALA A 113 -1.65 -1.40 7.62
CA ALA A 113 -1.73 -0.65 8.89
C ALA A 113 -2.50 -1.36 10.01
N ALA A 114 -3.46 -2.24 9.67
CA ALA A 114 -4.16 -3.11 10.62
C ALA A 114 -3.49 -4.48 10.80
N GLY A 115 -2.43 -4.74 10.05
CA GLY A 115 -1.82 -6.06 9.97
C GLY A 115 -0.74 -6.32 10.99
N ASP A 116 -0.16 -7.51 10.86
CA ASP A 116 0.87 -8.02 11.77
C ASP A 116 2.21 -7.26 11.59
N HIS A 117 2.45 -6.69 10.40
CA HIS A 117 3.68 -5.97 10.04
C HIS A 117 3.38 -4.61 9.39
N PRO A 118 2.86 -3.62 10.14
CA PRO A 118 2.53 -2.32 9.58
C PRO A 118 3.81 -1.53 9.24
N LEU A 119 3.86 -0.95 8.04
CA LEU A 119 4.96 -0.08 7.63
C LEU A 119 4.41 1.28 7.17
N THR A 120 4.88 2.36 7.78
CA THR A 120 4.56 3.71 7.34
C THR A 120 5.78 4.38 6.72
N LEU A 121 5.68 4.75 5.46
CA LEU A 121 6.70 5.48 4.71
C LEU A 121 6.25 6.94 4.52
N THR A 122 7.19 7.87 4.68
CA THR A 122 6.96 9.27 4.30
C THR A 122 6.97 9.40 2.78
N SER A 123 6.51 10.54 2.25
CA SER A 123 6.63 10.83 0.81
C SER A 123 8.06 10.67 0.27
N GLU A 124 9.09 10.96 1.07
CA GLU A 124 10.48 10.72 0.67
C GLU A 124 10.80 9.22 0.59
N GLY A 125 10.41 8.44 1.61
CA GLY A 125 10.60 6.99 1.64
C GLY A 125 9.81 6.25 0.55
N VAL A 126 8.64 6.73 0.16
CA VAL A 126 7.91 6.18 -0.99
C VAL A 126 8.71 6.39 -2.27
N ARG A 127 9.35 7.55 -2.44
CA ARG A 127 10.12 7.86 -3.65
C ARG A 127 11.45 7.11 -3.71
N THR A 128 11.99 6.62 -2.59
CA THR A 128 13.18 5.76 -2.63
C THR A 128 12.91 4.42 -3.32
N LEU A 129 11.65 3.98 -3.35
CA LEU A 129 11.19 2.81 -4.12
C LEU A 129 11.38 3.00 -5.63
N LEU A 130 11.49 4.24 -6.13
CA LEU A 130 11.64 4.53 -7.55
C LEU A 130 13.05 4.50 -8.09
N VAL A 131 14.05 4.50 -7.21
CA VAL A 131 15.41 4.87 -7.60
C VAL A 131 16.07 3.75 -8.44
N ARG A 132 15.38 2.67 -8.79
CA ARG A 132 16.02 1.44 -9.31
C ARG A 132 15.20 0.76 -10.40
#